data_AF-A0A7J3BJ12-F1
#
_entry.id   AF-A0A7J3BJ12-F1
#
_cell.length_a   1.000
_cell.length_b   1.000
_cell.length_c   1.000
_cell.angle_alpha   90.00
_cell.angle_beta   90.00
_cell.angle_gamma   90.00
#
_symmetry.space_group_name_H-M   'P 1'
#
loop_
_entity.id
_entity.type
_entity.pdbx_description
1 polymer ?
#
loop_
_entity_poly.entity_id
_entity_poly.type
_entity_poly.pdbx_seq_one_letter_code
_entity_poly.pdbx_strand_id
1 'polypeptide(L)' 'MREVSVDEYLDFISRNRSIVIEDQVIYLEPIEIRRLEPLPDELTDISTTVWSFPTRGSWGTHKGDYR' A
#
# COMPACT_ATOMS: atom_id res chain seq x y z
N MET A 1 -4.85 -24.68 2.72
CA MET A 1 -4.51 -23.29 3.13
C MET A 1 -4.34 -23.28 4.64
N ARG A 2 -3.31 -22.62 5.19
CA ARG A 2 -3.01 -22.58 6.63
C ARG A 2 -3.18 -21.15 7.13
N GLU A 3 -3.76 -20.99 8.32
CA GLU A 3 -3.81 -19.69 9.01
C GLU A 3 -2.40 -19.25 9.45
N VAL A 4 -2.12 -17.97 9.26
CA VAL A 4 -0.89 -17.31 9.73
C VAL A 4 -1.30 -16.34 10.83
N SER A 5 -0.74 -16.51 12.02
CA SER A 5 -1.05 -15.63 13.15
C SER A 5 -0.34 -14.28 12.99
N VAL A 6 -0.84 -13.28 13.72
CA VAL A 6 -0.20 -11.96 13.80
C VAL A 6 1.23 -12.07 14.33
N ASP A 7 1.45 -12.90 15.35
CA ASP A 7 2.79 -13.10 15.93
C ASP A 7 3.78 -13.72 14.93
N GLU A 8 3.33 -14.69 14.14
CA GLU A 8 4.15 -15.30 13.09
C GLU A 8 4.52 -14.27 12.01
N TYR A 9 3.55 -13.44 11.61
CA TYR A 9 3.78 -12.35 10.66
C TYR A 9 4.78 -11.31 11.20
N LEU A 10 4.64 -10.91 12.47
CA LEU A 10 5.55 -9.94 13.10
C LEU A 10 6.97 -10.51 13.25
N ASP A 11 7.09 -11.79 13.62
CA ASP A 11 8.38 -12.49 13.69
C ASP A 11 9.05 -12.55 12.29
N PHE A 12 8.25 -12.85 11.26
CA PHE A 12 8.73 -12.86 9.88
C PHE A 12 9.28 -11.50 9.44
N ILE A 13 8.54 -10.41 9.66
CA ILE A 13 9.01 -9.05 9.28
C ILE A 13 10.24 -8.63 10.08
N SER A 14 10.35 -9.05 11.35
CA SER A 14 11.51 -8.69 12.18
C SER A 14 12.84 -9.27 11.63
N ARG A 15 12.76 -10.40 10.92
CA ARG A 15 13.92 -11.12 10.38
C ARG A 15 14.18 -10.86 8.90
N ASN A 16 13.15 -10.42 8.16
CA ASN A 16 13.22 -10.28 6.71
C ASN A 16 13.01 -8.81 6.31
N ARG A 17 13.99 -8.23 5.62
CA ARG A 17 13.90 -6.85 5.10
C ARG A 17 13.21 -6.77 3.74
N SER A 18 13.23 -7.85 2.98
CA SER A 18 12.66 -7.93 1.64
C SER A 18 12.21 -9.35 1.31
N ILE A 19 11.27 -9.46 0.38
CA ILE A 19 10.85 -10.71 -0.25
C ILE A 19 10.97 -10.58 -1.77
N VAL A 20 11.05 -11.72 -2.44
CA VAL A 20 11.02 -11.79 -3.90
C VAL A 20 9.73 -12.50 -4.30
N ILE A 21 8.92 -11.84 -5.13
CA ILE A 21 7.75 -12.42 -5.77
C ILE A 21 8.00 -12.34 -7.27
N GLU A 22 8.10 -13.49 -7.92
CA GLU A 22 8.50 -13.60 -9.33
C GLU A 22 9.86 -12.93 -9.59
N ASP A 23 9.91 -11.88 -10.40
CA ASP A 23 11.09 -11.07 -10.70
C ASP A 23 11.14 -9.74 -9.91
N GLN A 24 10.20 -9.51 -9.00
CA GLN A 24 10.11 -8.28 -8.21
C GLN A 24 10.60 -8.45 -6.77
N VAL A 25 11.41 -7.49 -6.32
CA VAL A 25 11.87 -7.38 -4.93
C VAL A 25 10.97 -6.39 -4.17
N ILE A 26 10.34 -6.86 -3.10
CA ILE A 26 9.46 -6.04 -2.26
C ILE A 26 10.12 -5.83 -0.90
N TYR A 27 10.34 -4.57 -0.52
CA TYR A 27 10.89 -4.21 0.80
C TYR A 27 9.78 -4.12 1.86
N LEU A 28 9.97 -4.82 2.97
CA LEU A 28 9.01 -4.94 4.08
C LEU A 28 9.10 -3.81 5.11
N GLU A 29 9.68 -2.67 4.72
CA GLU A 29 9.79 -1.50 5.58
C GLU A 29 8.42 -0.85 5.85
N PRO A 30 8.16 -0.39 7.09
CA PRO A 30 6.97 0.35 7.44
C PRO A 30 6.77 1.56 6.52
N ILE A 31 5.53 1.79 6.12
CA ILE A 31 5.16 2.97 5.34
C ILE A 31 4.82 4.08 6.32
N GLU A 32 5.45 5.25 6.16
CA GLU A 32 5.05 6.43 6.88
C GLU A 32 3.77 7.01 6.22
N ILE A 33 2.62 6.69 6.80
CA ILE A 33 1.34 7.23 6.35
C ILE A 33 1.11 8.56 7.03
N ARG A 34 1.28 9.65 6.28
CA ARG A 34 1.03 11.02 6.78
C ARG A 34 -0.46 11.32 6.94
N ARG A 35 -1.30 10.66 6.14
CA ARG A 35 -2.71 10.97 5.99
C ARG A 35 -3.49 9.79 5.43
N LEU A 36 -4.61 9.48 6.06
CA LEU A 36 -5.51 8.39 5.68
C LEU A 36 -6.62 8.83 4.72
N GLU A 37 -6.97 10.12 4.72
CA GLU A 37 -8.09 10.67 3.96
C GLU A 37 -7.59 11.62 2.85
N PRO A 38 -8.25 11.65 1.68
CA PRO A 38 -7.92 12.61 0.63
C PRO A 38 -8.21 14.04 1.06
N LEU A 39 -7.54 15.00 0.42
CA LEU A 39 -7.96 16.39 0.48
C LEU A 39 -9.11 16.62 -0.52
N PRO A 40 -9.94 17.66 -0.32
CA PRO A 40 -11.05 17.96 -1.23
C PRO A 40 -10.63 18.14 -2.70
N ASP A 41 -9.42 18.65 -2.96
CA ASP A 41 -8.85 18.84 -4.31
C ASP A 41 -8.30 17.55 -4.94
N GLU A 42 -8.03 16.52 -4.13
CA GLU A 42 -7.65 15.18 -4.59
C GLU A 42 -8.88 14.29 -4.85
N LEU A 43 -10.05 14.69 -4.36
CA LEU A 43 -11.36 14.12 -4.70
C LEU A 43 -11.99 14.94 -5.84
N THR A 44 -11.53 14.71 -7.07
CA THR A 44 -12.24 15.21 -8.26
C THR A 44 -13.64 14.58 -8.38
N ASP A 45 -14.49 15.16 -9.23
CA ASP A 45 -15.89 14.76 -9.41
C ASP A 45 -16.11 13.24 -9.46
N ILE A 46 -16.65 12.70 -8.36
CA ILE A 46 -16.96 11.27 -8.17
C ILE A 46 -18.21 10.82 -8.93
N SER A 47 -18.91 11.74 -9.62
CA SER A 47 -20.11 11.43 -10.39
C SER A 47 -19.82 10.85 -11.79
N THR A 48 -18.57 10.97 -12.26
CA THR A 48 -18.14 10.43 -13.56
C THR A 48 -17.04 9.38 -13.40
N THR A 49 -16.74 8.64 -14.47
CA THR A 49 -15.99 7.39 -14.47
C THR A 49 -14.75 7.46 -13.58
N VAL A 50 -14.72 6.54 -12.60
CA VAL A 50 -13.83 6.49 -11.42
C VAL A 50 -12.33 6.45 -11.74
N TRP A 51 -11.91 6.48 -13.01
CA TRP A 51 -10.58 6.07 -13.47
C TRP A 51 -9.58 7.20 -13.71
N SER A 52 -9.95 8.48 -13.56
CA SER A 52 -9.02 9.60 -13.85
C SER A 52 -8.90 10.58 -12.68
N PHE A 53 -8.24 10.15 -11.60
CA PHE A 53 -7.79 11.04 -10.54
C PHE A 53 -6.25 11.11 -10.62
N PRO A 54 -5.68 12.20 -11.14
CA PRO A 54 -4.23 12.29 -11.39
C PRO A 54 -3.39 12.27 -10.10
N THR A 55 -3.99 12.61 -8.96
CA THR A 55 -3.33 12.77 -7.65
C THR A 55 -3.64 11.66 -6.64
N ARG A 56 -4.21 10.52 -7.07
CA ARG A 56 -4.43 9.37 -6.16
C ARG A 56 -3.10 8.75 -5.73
N GLY A 57 -3.02 8.33 -4.46
CA GLY A 57 -1.84 7.67 -3.89
C GLY A 57 -1.00 8.55 -2.95
N SER A 58 -1.31 9.84 -2.83
CA SER A 58 -0.72 10.74 -1.82
C SER A 58 -1.31 10.53 -0.41
N TRP A 59 -2.38 9.74 -0.33
CA TRP A 59 -3.13 9.37 0.87
C TRP A 59 -3.47 7.89 0.80
N GLY A 60 -3.65 7.25 1.96
CA GLY A 60 -3.93 5.81 2.04
C GLY A 60 -2.68 4.93 2.12
N THR A 61 -2.93 3.62 2.25
CA THR A 61 -1.98 2.62 2.79
C THR A 61 -1.19 1.84 1.72
N HIS A 62 -1.38 2.12 0.43
CA HIS A 62 -0.87 1.25 -0.63
C HIS A 62 0.57 1.62 -1.01
N LYS A 63 1.50 0.68 -0.82
CA LYS A 63 2.88 0.74 -1.31
C LYS A 63 3.01 -0.20 -2.49
N GLY A 64 3.06 0.37 -3.69
CA GLY A 64 3.27 -0.37 -4.93
C GLY A 64 3.29 0.58 -6.12
N ASP A 65 4.14 0.25 -7.11
CA ASP A 65 4.08 0.89 -8.41
C ASP A 65 2.97 0.20 -9.21
N TYR A 66 1.74 0.74 -9.10
CA TYR A 66 0.56 0.22 -9.79
C TYR A 66 0.33 0.93 -11.14
N ARG A 67 1.38 1.52 -11.72
CA ARG A 67 1.33 2.16 -13.04
C ARG A 67 1.80 1.23 -14.14
#